data_AF-F0JIW0-F1
#
_entry.id   AF-F0JIW0-F1
#
_cell.length_a   1.000
_cell.length_b   1.000
_cell.length_c   1.000
_cell.angle_alpha   90.00
_cell.angle_beta   90.00
_cell.angle_gamma   90.00
#
_symmetry.space_group_name_H-M   'P 1'
#
loop_
_entity.id
_entity.type
_entity.pdbx_description
1 polymer ?
#
loop_
_entity_poly.entity_id
_entity_poly.type
_entity_poly.pdbx_seq_one_letter_code
_entity_poly.pdbx_strand_id
1 'polypeptide(L)'
;MEIRPDQIEGVQPEQSQRRNKATQSDAAFGDLLNQEVARGETAVSPSVAPPLIVNPLFAAGSVAEVQAVSDDGAEIAGQVESILDKWDDYAATLADPEAGLKSAYGTLDEIADDVASLKAGQPDLETTHPGLKSIVDELETLAATEQFKFNRGDYA
;
A
#
# COMPACT_ATOMS: atom_id res chain seq x y z
N MET A 1 2.90 -47.95 38.23
CA MET A 1 3.99 -47.79 37.24
C MET A 1 5.25 -47.43 38.01
N GLU A 2 6.18 -48.37 38.14
CA GLU A 2 7.49 -48.11 38.72
C GLU A 2 8.35 -47.36 37.71
N ILE A 3 8.84 -46.17 38.08
CA ILE A 3 9.73 -45.39 37.22
C ILE A 3 11.15 -45.87 37.51
N ARG A 4 11.78 -46.53 36.53
CA ARG A 4 13.16 -46.99 36.62
C ARG A 4 14.11 -45.78 36.45
N PRO A 5 15.02 -45.48 37.40
CA PRO A 5 15.88 -44.28 37.36
C PRO A 5 17.07 -44.39 36.38
N ASP A 6 17.26 -45.54 35.73
CA ASP A 6 18.45 -45.87 34.95
C ASP A 6 18.53 -45.18 33.56
N GLN A 7 17.65 -44.21 33.25
CA GLN A 7 17.58 -43.57 31.92
C GLN A 7 18.16 -42.14 31.86
N ILE A 8 18.81 -41.65 32.92
CA ILE A 8 19.34 -40.26 32.97
C ILE A 8 20.82 -40.15 32.53
N GLU A 9 21.45 -41.24 32.07
CA GLU A 9 22.85 -41.19 31.60
C GLU A 9 23.01 -40.57 30.19
N GLY A 10 21.92 -40.44 29.42
CA GLY A 10 21.97 -40.07 27.99
C GLY A 10 21.93 -38.57 27.67
N VAL A 11 21.64 -37.70 28.64
CA VAL A 11 21.35 -36.26 28.37
C VAL A 11 22.55 -35.33 28.56
N GLN A 12 23.66 -35.82 29.12
CA GLN A 12 24.86 -35.03 29.37
C GLN A 12 25.72 -34.71 28.11
N PRO A 13 25.81 -35.57 27.06
CA PRO A 13 26.63 -35.23 25.89
C PRO A 13 26.00 -34.16 24.98
N GLU A 14 24.67 -33.97 24.99
CA GLU A 14 23.99 -33.02 24.09
C GLU A 14 24.09 -31.55 24.53
N GLN A 15 24.23 -31.27 25.83
CA GLN A 15 24.41 -29.89 26.31
C GLN A 15 25.80 -29.32 26.00
N SER A 16 26.83 -30.16 25.97
CA SER A 16 28.21 -29.75 25.68
C SER A 16 28.40 -29.34 24.20
N GLN A 17 27.65 -29.93 23.27
CA GLN A 17 27.75 -29.59 21.84
C GLN A 17 27.10 -28.23 21.50
N ARG A 18 26.07 -27.80 22.23
CA ARG A 18 25.42 -26.49 22.01
C ARG A 18 26.27 -25.31 22.47
N ARG A 19 27.14 -25.50 23.48
CA ARG A 19 27.99 -24.43 24.03
C ARG A 19 29.14 -24.04 23.09
N ASN A 20 29.65 -24.99 22.30
CA ASN A 20 30.75 -24.76 21.37
C ASN A 20 30.32 -24.13 20.03
N LYS A 21 29.02 -24.24 19.66
CA LYS A 21 28.48 -23.65 18.43
C LYS A 21 28.19 -22.14 18.54
N ALA A 22 28.02 -21.63 19.76
CA ALA A 22 27.75 -20.22 20.01
C ALA A 22 28.99 -19.32 19.88
N THR A 23 30.20 -19.87 19.97
CA THR A 23 31.46 -19.09 19.90
C THR A 23 32.00 -18.95 18.46
N GLN A 24 31.43 -19.68 17.49
CA GLN A 24 31.92 -19.74 16.11
C GLN A 24 31.14 -18.87 15.12
N SER A 25 29.98 -18.33 15.52
CA SER A 25 29.08 -17.60 14.61
C SER A 25 29.53 -16.16 14.30
N ASP A 26 30.20 -15.47 15.23
CA ASP A 26 30.63 -14.08 15.01
C ASP A 26 31.84 -13.96 14.07
N ALA A 27 32.75 -14.94 14.07
CA ALA A 27 33.87 -14.99 13.14
C ALA A 27 33.42 -15.31 11.69
N ALA A 28 32.39 -16.14 11.55
CA ALA A 28 31.94 -16.65 10.26
C ALA A 28 31.29 -15.57 9.36
N PHE A 29 30.59 -14.59 9.94
CA PHE A 29 29.98 -13.51 9.15
C PHE A 29 31.03 -12.49 8.66
N GLY A 30 31.99 -12.14 9.52
CA GLY A 30 33.07 -11.21 9.16
C GLY A 30 33.95 -11.74 8.02
N ASP A 31 34.24 -13.05 8.03
CA ASP A 31 35.00 -13.70 6.96
C ASP A 31 34.23 -13.70 5.62
N LEU A 32 32.91 -13.91 5.65
CA LEU A 32 32.07 -13.84 4.46
C LEU A 32 31.97 -12.41 3.90
N LEU A 33 31.88 -11.41 4.77
CA LEU A 33 31.85 -10.01 4.36
C LEU A 33 33.18 -9.58 3.72
N ASN A 34 34.31 -9.94 4.33
CA ASN A 34 35.64 -9.66 3.78
C ASN A 34 35.86 -10.35 2.43
N GLN A 35 35.33 -11.57 2.26
CA GLN A 35 35.44 -12.29 1.00
C GLN A 35 34.64 -11.64 -0.12
N GLU A 36 33.47 -11.06 0.17
CA GLU A 36 32.66 -10.35 -0.82
C GLU A 36 33.26 -8.97 -1.18
N VAL A 37 33.82 -8.25 -0.20
CA VAL A 37 34.56 -6.99 -0.45
C VAL A 37 35.80 -7.24 -1.30
N ALA A 38 36.56 -8.29 -1.04
CA ALA A 38 37.75 -8.64 -1.82
C ALA A 38 37.42 -9.13 -3.24
N ARG A 39 36.23 -9.71 -3.45
CA ARG A 39 35.75 -10.15 -4.77
C ARG A 39 35.42 -8.97 -5.70
N GLY A 40 35.16 -7.78 -5.15
CA GLY A 40 34.86 -6.56 -5.90
C GLY A 40 36.05 -5.92 -6.65
N GLU A 41 37.30 -6.28 -6.34
CA GLU A 41 38.50 -5.58 -6.84
C GLU A 41 39.37 -6.34 -7.85
N THR A 42 38.98 -7.53 -8.34
CA THR A 42 39.75 -8.21 -9.40
C THR A 42 38.90 -8.69 -10.56
N ALA A 43 39.17 -8.12 -11.72
CA ALA A 43 38.52 -8.44 -12.98
C ALA A 43 39.25 -9.58 -13.73
N VAL A 44 38.42 -10.45 -14.32
CA VAL A 44 38.58 -11.29 -15.53
C VAL A 44 39.51 -12.52 -15.52
N SER A 45 38.89 -13.72 -15.46
CA SER A 45 39.19 -14.89 -16.32
C SER A 45 38.07 -15.95 -16.22
N PRO A 46 37.86 -16.80 -17.24
CA PRO A 46 36.56 -17.40 -17.54
C PRO A 46 36.32 -18.63 -16.66
N SER A 47 35.22 -18.63 -15.91
CA SER A 47 34.81 -19.78 -15.12
C SER A 47 33.40 -20.19 -15.47
N VAL A 48 33.28 -21.49 -15.75
CA VAL A 48 32.08 -22.28 -16.01
C VAL A 48 30.90 -21.78 -15.18
N ALA A 49 29.77 -21.56 -15.85
CA ALA A 49 28.53 -21.12 -15.22
C ALA A 49 28.12 -22.11 -14.11
N PRO A 50 27.99 -21.66 -12.86
CA PRO A 50 27.42 -22.48 -11.80
C PRO A 50 25.92 -22.71 -12.08
N PRO A 51 25.35 -23.83 -11.61
CA PRO A 51 23.92 -24.07 -11.77
C PRO A 51 23.14 -22.93 -11.09
N LEU A 52 22.18 -22.37 -11.81
CA LEU A 52 21.23 -21.38 -11.31
C LEU A 52 20.39 -22.04 -10.21
N ILE A 53 20.83 -21.92 -8.96
CA ILE A 53 19.97 -22.16 -7.81
C ILE A 53 19.05 -20.94 -7.73
N VAL A 54 17.86 -21.09 -8.31
CA VAL A 54 16.79 -20.10 -8.23
C VAL A 54 16.33 -20.06 -6.78
N ASN A 55 16.88 -19.13 -5.99
CA ASN A 55 16.44 -18.92 -4.61
C ASN A 55 15.05 -18.25 -4.65
N PRO A 56 13.99 -18.91 -4.14
CA PRO A 56 12.62 -18.42 -4.22
C PRO A 56 12.39 -17.10 -3.47
N LEU A 57 13.35 -16.67 -2.63
CA LEU A 57 13.30 -15.35 -1.99
C LEU A 57 13.58 -14.21 -2.98
N PHE A 58 14.30 -14.43 -4.09
CA PHE A 58 14.41 -13.43 -5.17
C PHE A 58 13.10 -13.26 -5.95
N ALA A 59 12.23 -14.27 -5.97
CA ALA A 59 10.90 -14.18 -6.56
C ALA A 59 9.91 -13.41 -5.66
N ALA A 60 10.22 -13.23 -4.38
CA ALA A 60 9.41 -12.45 -3.44
C ALA A 60 9.78 -10.94 -3.43
N GLY A 61 10.83 -10.55 -4.16
CA GLY A 61 11.31 -9.16 -4.24
C GLY A 61 10.75 -8.35 -5.41
N SER A 62 9.93 -8.96 -6.29
CA SER A 62 9.20 -8.22 -7.32
C SER A 62 8.01 -7.50 -6.68
N VAL A 63 8.29 -6.48 -5.88
CA VAL A 63 7.36 -5.37 -5.72
C VAL A 63 7.15 -4.87 -7.14
N ALA A 64 5.95 -5.06 -7.69
CA ALA A 64 5.61 -4.56 -9.02
C ALA A 64 6.07 -3.10 -9.09
N GLU A 65 6.90 -2.76 -10.09
CA GLU A 65 7.28 -1.37 -10.31
C GLU A 65 6.00 -0.55 -10.33
N VAL A 66 5.88 0.38 -9.38
CA VAL A 66 4.78 1.34 -9.37
C VAL A 66 4.98 2.19 -10.62
N GLN A 67 4.15 1.92 -11.62
CA GLN A 67 4.18 2.61 -12.89
C GLN A 67 4.01 4.10 -12.61
N ALA A 68 4.96 4.91 -13.07
CA ALA A 68 4.93 6.35 -12.85
C ALA A 68 3.59 6.91 -13.34
N VAL A 69 2.88 7.60 -12.44
CA VAL A 69 1.63 8.29 -12.77
C VAL A 69 1.96 9.34 -13.83
N SER A 70 1.27 9.29 -14.97
CA SER A 70 1.33 10.35 -15.97
C SER A 70 0.92 11.69 -15.35
N ASP A 71 1.52 12.80 -15.77
CA ASP A 71 1.21 14.14 -15.23
C ASP A 71 -0.30 14.45 -15.26
N ASP A 72 -1.00 14.03 -16.32
CA ASP A 72 -2.46 14.14 -16.45
C ASP A 72 -3.21 13.39 -15.35
N GLY A 73 -2.74 12.20 -14.96
CA GLY A 73 -3.36 11.39 -13.90
C GLY A 73 -3.22 12.04 -12.53
N ALA A 74 -2.12 12.75 -12.28
CA ALA A 74 -1.91 13.50 -11.04
C ALA A 74 -2.81 14.74 -10.97
N GLU A 75 -3.01 15.44 -12.09
CA GLU A 75 -3.93 16.59 -12.14
C GLU A 75 -5.38 16.17 -11.89
N ILE A 76 -5.84 15.10 -12.54
CA ILE A 76 -7.19 14.55 -12.35
C ILE A 76 -7.38 14.09 -10.90
N ALA A 77 -6.39 13.40 -10.32
CA ALA A 77 -6.44 13.00 -8.92
C ALA A 77 -6.55 14.21 -7.98
N GLY A 78 -5.83 15.31 -8.26
CA GLY A 78 -5.94 16.56 -7.51
C GLY A 78 -7.33 17.22 -7.62
N GLN A 79 -7.97 17.13 -8.78
CA GLN A 79 -9.36 17.60 -8.95
C GLN A 79 -10.34 16.75 -8.12
N VAL A 80 -10.17 15.42 -8.12
CA VAL A 80 -10.96 14.51 -7.28
C VAL A 80 -10.74 14.83 -5.79
N GLU A 81 -9.50 15.07 -5.37
CA GLU A 81 -9.18 15.42 -3.98
C GLU A 81 -9.86 16.74 -3.57
N SER A 82 -9.84 17.76 -4.42
CA SER A 82 -10.57 19.00 -4.17
C SER A 82 -12.08 18.81 -4.05
N ILE A 83 -12.67 17.85 -4.77
CA ILE A 83 -14.10 17.51 -4.63
C ILE A 83 -14.34 16.80 -3.29
N LEU A 84 -13.45 15.92 -2.86
CA LEU A 84 -13.53 15.23 -1.57
C LEU A 84 -13.41 16.21 -0.40
N ASP A 85 -12.54 17.22 -0.49
CA ASP A 85 -12.47 18.28 0.53
C ASP A 85 -13.81 19.02 0.69
N LYS A 86 -14.51 19.27 -0.43
CA LYS A 86 -15.86 19.87 -0.38
C LYS A 86 -16.89 18.94 0.25
N TRP A 87 -16.76 17.63 0.08
CA TRP A 87 -17.61 16.66 0.78
C TRP A 87 -17.40 16.70 2.29
N ASP A 88 -16.16 16.89 2.74
CA ASP A 88 -15.85 17.08 4.16
C ASP A 88 -16.45 18.39 4.68
N ASP A 89 -16.35 19.48 3.93
CA ASP A 89 -16.98 20.76 4.26
C ASP A 89 -18.51 20.66 4.32
N TYR A 90 -19.13 19.94 3.38
CA TYR A 90 -20.56 19.64 3.37
C TYR A 90 -20.97 18.86 4.62
N ALA A 91 -20.24 17.82 4.97
CA ALA A 91 -20.50 17.01 6.16
C ALA A 91 -20.33 17.84 7.45
N ALA A 92 -19.32 18.70 7.52
CA ALA A 92 -19.12 19.62 8.63
C ALA A 92 -20.28 20.63 8.75
N THR A 93 -20.73 21.18 7.63
CA THR A 93 -21.87 22.11 7.57
C THR A 93 -23.17 21.44 8.02
N LEU A 94 -23.39 20.16 7.69
CA LEU A 94 -24.55 19.40 8.19
C LEU A 94 -24.47 19.06 9.68
N ALA A 95 -23.26 18.90 10.22
CA ALA A 95 -23.06 18.59 11.63
C ALA A 95 -23.21 19.82 12.54
N ASP A 96 -23.05 21.02 12.00
CA ASP A 96 -23.16 22.27 12.73
C ASP A 96 -24.64 22.71 12.85
N PRO A 97 -25.23 22.75 14.07
CA PRO A 97 -26.60 23.18 14.27
C PRO A 97 -26.85 24.68 14.02
N GLU A 98 -25.81 25.51 13.98
CA GLU A 98 -25.92 26.93 13.61
C GLU A 98 -25.80 27.14 12.10
N ALA A 99 -25.20 26.20 11.37
CA ALA A 99 -25.12 26.23 9.93
C ALA A 99 -26.49 25.90 9.30
N GLY A 100 -26.91 26.72 8.35
CA GLY A 100 -28.20 26.55 7.70
C GLY A 100 -28.17 25.46 6.62
N LEU A 101 -29.26 24.69 6.49
CA LEU A 101 -29.46 23.71 5.41
C LEU A 101 -29.28 24.29 4.00
N LYS A 102 -29.56 25.59 3.83
CA LYS A 102 -29.32 26.30 2.58
C LYS A 102 -27.83 26.36 2.22
N SER A 103 -26.96 26.52 3.22
CA SER A 103 -25.50 26.52 3.03
C SER A 103 -25.03 25.13 2.62
N ALA A 104 -25.46 24.09 3.34
CA ALA A 104 -25.13 22.70 3.00
C ALA A 104 -25.60 22.33 1.59
N TYR A 105 -26.81 22.74 1.20
CA TYR A 105 -27.30 22.53 -0.16
C TYR A 105 -26.47 23.29 -1.21
N GLY A 106 -26.00 24.51 -0.90
CA GLY A 106 -25.11 25.26 -1.79
C GLY A 106 -23.79 24.52 -2.03
N THR A 107 -23.17 24.00 -0.98
CA THR A 107 -21.95 23.17 -1.11
C THR A 107 -22.22 21.89 -1.92
N LEU A 108 -23.37 21.25 -1.72
CA LEU A 108 -23.76 20.06 -2.47
C LEU A 108 -24.00 20.34 -3.97
N ASP A 109 -24.55 21.50 -4.30
CA ASP A 109 -24.74 21.95 -5.69
C ASP A 109 -23.39 22.16 -6.37
N GLU A 110 -22.45 22.83 -5.69
CA GLU A 110 -21.08 23.01 -6.19
C GLU A 110 -20.34 21.69 -6.41
N ILE A 111 -20.49 20.72 -5.50
CA ILE A 111 -19.93 19.37 -5.67
C ILE A 111 -20.47 18.71 -6.93
N ALA A 112 -21.79 18.78 -7.17
CA ALA A 112 -22.39 18.16 -8.34
C ALA A 112 -21.88 18.79 -9.65
N ASP A 113 -21.73 20.12 -9.67
CA ASP A 113 -21.20 20.86 -10.82
C ASP A 113 -19.73 20.53 -11.09
N ASP A 114 -18.90 20.40 -10.04
CA ASP A 114 -17.49 20.03 -10.18
C ASP A 114 -17.33 18.60 -10.70
N VAL A 115 -18.12 17.64 -10.20
CA VAL A 115 -18.11 16.27 -10.68
C VAL A 115 -18.55 16.20 -12.15
N ALA A 116 -19.59 16.94 -12.52
CA ALA A 116 -20.06 17.02 -13.90
C ALA A 116 -18.98 17.63 -14.83
N SER A 117 -18.30 18.67 -14.35
CA SER A 117 -17.21 19.34 -15.07
C SER A 117 -16.00 18.44 -15.26
N LEU A 118 -15.61 17.69 -14.22
CA LEU A 118 -14.54 16.71 -14.26
C LEU A 118 -14.83 15.61 -15.30
N LYS A 119 -16.05 15.07 -15.29
CA LYS A 119 -16.49 14.04 -16.24
C LYS A 119 -16.54 14.55 -17.68
N ALA A 120 -16.97 15.79 -17.87
CA ALA A 120 -17.00 16.42 -19.20
C ALA A 120 -15.59 16.76 -19.73
N GLY A 121 -14.67 17.14 -18.84
CA GLY A 121 -13.29 17.45 -19.18
C GLY A 121 -12.42 16.21 -19.49
N GLN A 122 -12.81 15.03 -18.99
CA GLN A 122 -12.06 13.79 -19.10
C GLN A 122 -12.89 12.65 -19.75
N PRO A 123 -13.25 12.74 -21.04
CA PRO A 123 -14.11 11.75 -21.69
C PRO A 123 -13.46 10.37 -21.79
N ASP A 124 -12.12 10.30 -21.84
CA ASP A 124 -11.36 9.05 -22.00
C ASP A 124 -10.94 8.43 -20.66
N LEU A 125 -11.45 8.94 -19.53
CA LEU A 125 -11.04 8.53 -18.17
C LEU A 125 -11.24 7.03 -17.93
N GLU A 126 -12.28 6.43 -18.52
CA GLU A 126 -12.54 4.98 -18.42
C GLU A 126 -11.40 4.14 -19.01
N THR A 127 -10.75 4.63 -20.06
CA THR A 127 -9.68 3.90 -20.76
C THR A 127 -8.29 4.22 -20.21
N THR A 128 -8.06 5.46 -19.79
CA THR A 128 -6.76 5.97 -19.33
C THR A 128 -6.54 5.72 -17.84
N HIS A 129 -7.58 5.93 -17.02
CA HIS A 129 -7.52 5.81 -15.56
C HIS A 129 -8.82 5.18 -15.01
N PRO A 130 -9.08 3.89 -15.27
CA PRO A 130 -10.33 3.23 -14.89
C PRO A 130 -10.64 3.30 -13.38
N GLY A 131 -9.61 3.31 -12.54
CA GLY A 131 -9.78 3.49 -11.09
C GLY A 131 -10.33 4.88 -10.73
N LEU A 132 -9.80 5.94 -11.34
CA LEU A 132 -10.30 7.30 -11.13
C LEU A 132 -11.72 7.44 -11.69
N LYS A 133 -12.02 6.83 -12.83
CA LYS A 133 -13.39 6.79 -13.39
C LYS A 133 -14.40 6.23 -12.41
N SER A 134 -14.08 5.12 -11.73
CA SER A 134 -14.95 4.52 -10.71
C SER A 134 -15.26 5.50 -9.58
N ILE A 135 -14.23 6.23 -9.11
CA ILE A 135 -14.40 7.20 -8.03
C ILE A 135 -15.31 8.36 -8.48
N VAL A 136 -15.10 8.89 -9.69
CA VAL A 136 -15.93 9.97 -10.24
C VAL A 136 -17.40 9.54 -10.38
N ASP A 137 -17.67 8.31 -10.83
CA ASP A 137 -19.03 7.78 -10.92
C ASP A 137 -19.70 7.61 -9.54
N GLU A 138 -18.92 7.20 -8.54
CA GLU A 138 -19.40 7.10 -7.15
C GLU A 138 -19.73 8.49 -6.58
N LEU A 139 -18.88 9.49 -6.84
CA LEU A 139 -19.13 10.88 -6.42
C LEU A 139 -20.39 11.45 -7.08
N GLU A 140 -20.61 11.17 -8.38
CA GLU A 140 -21.83 11.58 -9.10
C GLU A 140 -23.07 10.94 -8.48
N THR A 141 -23.01 9.62 -8.24
CA THR A 141 -24.11 8.87 -7.63
C THR A 141 -24.41 9.39 -6.22
N LEU A 142 -23.38 9.69 -5.44
CA LEU A 142 -23.50 10.23 -4.10
C LEU A 142 -24.14 11.63 -4.12
N ALA A 143 -23.64 12.53 -4.96
CA ALA A 143 -24.19 13.88 -5.11
C ALA A 143 -25.68 13.84 -5.50
N ALA A 144 -26.04 13.03 -6.49
CA ALA A 144 -27.43 12.87 -6.91
C ALA A 144 -28.32 12.30 -5.79
N THR A 145 -27.80 11.34 -5.02
CA THR A 145 -28.52 10.74 -3.88
C THR A 145 -28.75 11.77 -2.78
N GLU A 146 -27.76 12.56 -2.45
CA GLU A 146 -27.85 13.62 -1.44
C GLU A 146 -28.82 14.72 -1.89
N GLN A 147 -28.78 15.14 -3.15
CA GLN A 147 -29.74 16.11 -3.70
C GLN A 147 -31.18 15.57 -3.61
N PHE A 148 -31.37 14.29 -3.88
CA PHE A 148 -32.67 13.64 -3.72
C PHE A 148 -33.15 13.66 -2.26
N LYS A 149 -32.28 13.37 -1.30
CA LYS A 149 -32.60 13.44 0.14
C LYS A 149 -33.00 14.87 0.56
N PHE A 150 -32.26 15.88 0.10
CA PHE A 150 -32.59 17.29 0.32
C PHE A 150 -33.96 17.66 -0.24
N ASN A 151 -34.22 17.31 -1.50
CA ASN A 151 -35.50 17.59 -2.16
C ASN A 151 -36.69 16.86 -1.51
N ARG A 152 -36.45 15.70 -0.90
CA ARG A 152 -37.45 14.96 -0.12
C ARG A 152 -37.70 15.58 1.25
N GLY A 153 -36.76 16.37 1.77
CA GLY A 153 -36.84 16.99 3.09
C GLY A 153 -36.31 16.12 4.23
N ASP A 154 -35.42 15.16 3.96
CA ASP A 154 -34.86 14.27 5.01
C ASP A 154 -33.99 15.00 6.03
N TYR A 155 -33.60 16.24 5.72
CA TYR A 155 -32.76 17.10 6.54
C TYR A 155 -33.56 18.14 7.35
N ALA A 156 -34.89 18.15 7.24
CA ALA A 156 -35.78 19.12 7.88
C ALA A 156 -36.38 18.66 9.23
#